data_AF-A0AA86U092-F1
#
_entry.id   AF-A0AA86U092-F1
#
_cell.length_a   1.000
_cell.length_b   1.000
_cell.length_c   1.000
_cell.angle_alpha   90.00
_cell.angle_beta   90.00
_cell.angle_gamma   90.00
#
_symmetry.space_group_name_H-M   'P 1'
#
loop_
_entity.id
_entity.type
_entity.pdbx_description
1 polymer ?
#
loop_
_entity_poly.entity_id
_entity_poly.type
_entity_poly.pdbx_seq_one_letter_code
_entity_poly.pdbx_strand_id
1 'polypeptide(L)'
;MFSVLLSKFIQTRKLVHLLIGPIFMHFVDHFVNLSLSQKLLLSSVPLSSSILFYLSTVIEQLSFLKKIIAREQNAQLLGIICYGLFFTCYPFISTKYFKYSLVCLVFGDGVASFGSFFNKKNGKGNAGSLFCYLCSFIALVMYGAEVTEAGILGAVGAVLERVSGAYDNMVIVAGVWIVGEVMCRIK
;
A
#
# COMPACT_ATOMS: atom_id res chain seq x y z
N MET A 1 -2.37 21.09 -12.83
CA MET A 1 -3.83 21.30 -12.69
C MET A 1 -4.56 20.03 -12.25
N PHE A 2 -4.32 18.88 -12.88
CA PHE A 2 -4.85 17.57 -12.44
C PHE A 2 -4.41 17.20 -11.02
N SER A 3 -3.12 17.43 -10.68
CA SER A 3 -2.57 17.23 -9.32
C SER A 3 -3.20 18.12 -8.23
N VAL A 4 -3.67 19.31 -8.60
CA VAL A 4 -4.32 20.29 -7.70
C VAL A 4 -5.81 19.95 -7.47
N LEU A 5 -6.46 19.36 -8.47
CA LEU A 5 -7.78 18.75 -8.30
C LEU A 5 -7.66 17.48 -7.44
N LEU A 6 -6.69 16.60 -7.74
CA LEU A 6 -6.46 15.38 -6.98
C LEU A 6 -6.14 15.64 -5.50
N SER A 7 -5.34 16.68 -5.18
CA SER A 7 -5.00 17.04 -3.80
C SER A 7 -6.17 17.61 -2.99
N LYS A 8 -7.25 18.09 -3.65
CA LYS A 8 -8.50 18.51 -2.98
C LYS A 8 -9.42 17.34 -2.64
N PHE A 9 -9.35 16.23 -3.36
CA PHE A 9 -10.27 15.09 -3.24
C PHE A 9 -9.65 13.87 -2.54
N ILE A 10 -8.32 13.75 -2.59
CA ILE A 10 -7.56 12.67 -1.98
C ILE A 10 -6.64 13.30 -0.95
N GLN A 11 -6.60 12.73 0.25
CA GLN A 11 -5.59 13.11 1.23
C GLN A 11 -4.19 12.94 0.63
N THR A 12 -3.36 13.96 0.69
CA THR A 12 -2.01 14.04 0.10
C THR A 12 -1.18 12.76 0.32
N ARG A 13 -1.35 12.08 1.46
CA ARG A 13 -0.81 10.74 1.76
C ARG A 13 -1.13 9.68 0.70
N LYS A 14 -2.39 9.50 0.32
CA LYS A 14 -2.80 8.43 -0.61
C LYS A 14 -2.33 8.73 -2.03
N LEU A 15 -2.19 10.00 -2.39
CA LEU A 15 -1.50 10.43 -3.61
C LEU A 15 -0.02 10.05 -3.60
N VAL A 16 0.69 10.35 -2.52
CA VAL A 16 2.11 9.98 -2.36
C VAL A 16 2.27 8.46 -2.35
N HIS A 17 1.37 7.74 -1.71
CA HIS A 17 1.34 6.27 -1.68
C HIS A 17 1.10 5.67 -3.07
N LEU A 18 0.11 6.18 -3.81
CA LEU A 18 -0.23 5.80 -5.19
C LEU A 18 0.86 6.17 -6.20
N LEU A 19 1.69 7.17 -5.93
CA LEU A 19 2.76 7.58 -6.84
C LEU A 19 4.06 6.86 -6.51
N ILE A 20 4.48 6.82 -5.24
CA ILE A 20 5.76 6.24 -4.85
C ILE A 20 5.74 4.71 -4.91
N GLY A 21 4.63 4.07 -4.52
CA GLY A 21 4.50 2.61 -4.53
C GLY A 21 4.72 2.00 -5.90
N PRO A 22 3.86 2.30 -6.91
CA PRO A 22 4.00 1.74 -8.25
C PRO A 22 5.32 2.11 -8.92
N ILE A 23 5.80 3.34 -8.73
CA ILE A 23 7.09 3.79 -9.30
C ILE A 23 8.23 2.97 -8.71
N PHE A 24 8.27 2.78 -7.39
CA PHE A 24 9.30 1.97 -6.76
C PHE A 24 9.23 0.50 -7.19
N MET A 25 8.04 -0.11 -7.22
CA MET A 25 7.88 -1.49 -7.71
C MET A 25 8.39 -1.62 -9.14
N HIS A 26 7.98 -0.70 -10.02
CA HIS A 26 8.41 -0.68 -11.42
C HIS A 26 9.93 -0.59 -11.54
N PHE A 27 10.59 0.28 -10.78
CA PHE A 27 12.06 0.38 -10.81
C PHE A 27 12.73 -0.90 -10.34
N VAL A 28 12.28 -1.50 -9.24
CA VAL A 28 12.89 -2.74 -8.74
C VAL A 28 12.65 -3.92 -9.68
N ASP A 29 11.46 -4.04 -10.28
CA ASP A 29 11.16 -5.10 -11.25
C ASP A 29 11.89 -4.90 -12.59
N HIS A 30 12.10 -3.66 -13.01
CA HIS A 30 12.84 -3.37 -14.25
C HIS A 30 14.31 -3.74 -14.13
N PHE A 31 14.91 -3.57 -12.95
CA PHE A 31 16.28 -3.99 -12.66
C PHE A 31 16.31 -5.40 -12.04
N VAL A 32 16.01 -6.42 -12.85
CA VAL A 32 15.84 -7.82 -12.40
C VAL A 32 17.11 -8.42 -11.75
N ASN A 33 18.31 -7.96 -12.15
CA ASN A 33 19.60 -8.52 -11.73
C ASN A 33 20.41 -7.56 -10.84
N LEU A 34 19.82 -7.10 -9.74
CA LEU A 34 20.52 -6.26 -8.77
C LEU A 34 21.45 -7.08 -7.87
N SER A 35 22.68 -6.61 -7.71
CA SER A 35 23.62 -7.12 -6.71
C SER A 35 23.09 -6.87 -5.29
N LEU A 36 23.64 -7.58 -4.29
CA LEU A 36 23.25 -7.40 -2.90
C LEU A 36 23.43 -5.94 -2.43
N SER A 37 24.51 -5.26 -2.83
CA SER A 37 24.76 -3.86 -2.49
C SER A 37 23.71 -2.92 -3.11
N GLN A 38 23.30 -3.18 -4.35
CA GLN A 38 22.25 -2.40 -5.00
C GLN A 38 20.88 -2.64 -4.35
N LYS A 39 20.58 -3.87 -3.94
CA LYS A 39 19.36 -4.20 -3.18
C LYS A 39 19.32 -3.47 -1.83
N LEU A 40 20.44 -3.44 -1.11
CA LEU A 40 20.57 -2.68 0.13
C LEU A 40 20.38 -1.17 -0.09
N LEU A 41 21.00 -0.62 -1.14
CA LEU A 41 20.85 0.79 -1.51
C LEU A 41 19.39 1.14 -1.84
N LEU A 42 18.71 0.33 -2.65
CA LEU A 42 17.30 0.55 -3.00
C LEU A 42 16.37 0.45 -1.79
N SER A 43 16.65 -0.51 -0.89
CA SER A 43 15.89 -0.70 0.34
C SER A 43 16.09 0.44 1.35
N SER A 44 17.23 1.14 1.28
CA SER A 44 17.55 2.24 2.18
C SER A 44 16.63 3.44 2.01
N VAL A 45 16.06 3.66 0.82
CA VAL A 45 15.16 4.79 0.55
C VAL A 45 13.84 4.67 1.30
N PRO A 46 13.04 3.59 1.15
CA PRO A 46 11.82 3.39 1.93
C PRO A 46 12.10 3.15 3.42
N LEU A 47 13.28 2.63 3.78
CA LEU A 47 13.67 2.47 5.18
C LEU A 47 13.93 3.82 5.85
N SER A 48 14.68 4.70 5.19
CA SER A 48 15.00 6.04 5.71
C SER A 48 13.75 6.88 5.87
N SER A 49 12.80 6.81 4.93
CA SER A 49 11.52 7.51 5.08
C SER A 49 10.70 6.96 6.25
N SER A 50 10.66 5.64 6.45
CA SER A 50 10.01 5.01 7.61
C SER A 50 10.64 5.46 8.93
N ILE A 51 11.97 5.51 9.00
CA ILE A 51 12.72 5.98 10.17
C ILE A 51 12.42 7.47 10.44
N LEU A 52 12.45 8.33 9.43
CA LEU A 52 12.14 9.75 9.60
C LEU A 52 10.72 9.97 10.14
N PHE A 53 9.73 9.22 9.63
CA PHE A 53 8.37 9.28 10.15
C PHE A 53 8.24 8.70 11.56
N TYR A 54 8.98 7.64 11.89
CA TYR A 54 9.07 7.15 13.26
C TYR A 54 9.68 8.20 14.19
N LEU A 55 10.83 8.78 13.84
CA LEU A 55 11.50 9.80 14.65
C LEU A 55 10.62 11.05 14.83
N SER A 56 9.77 11.38 13.85
CA SER A 56 8.78 12.46 14.01
C SER A 56 7.79 12.24 15.15
N THR A 57 7.58 10.98 15.60
CA THR A 57 6.75 10.67 16.77
C THR A 57 7.39 11.08 18.08
N VAL A 58 8.72 11.02 18.16
CA VAL A 58 9.51 11.15 19.39
C VAL A 58 10.22 12.51 19.48
N ILE A 59 10.62 13.08 18.33
CA ILE A 59 11.40 14.32 18.22
C ILE A 59 10.49 15.47 17.78
N GLU A 60 10.31 16.47 18.64
CA GLU A 60 9.41 17.60 18.42
C GLU A 60 9.83 18.47 17.22
N GLN A 61 11.13 18.63 16.99
CA GLN A 61 11.68 19.39 15.86
C GLN A 61 11.28 18.79 14.51
N LEU A 62 10.93 17.50 14.47
CA LEU A 62 10.47 16.80 13.26
C LEU A 62 8.94 16.82 13.11
N SER A 63 8.22 17.56 13.95
CA SER A 63 6.75 17.68 13.90
C SER A 63 6.22 18.21 12.56
N PHE A 64 7.03 18.95 11.78
CA PHE A 64 6.65 19.38 10.43
C PHE A 64 6.40 18.19 9.49
N LEU A 65 7.08 17.04 9.68
CA LEU A 65 6.85 15.83 8.89
C LEU A 65 5.45 15.26 9.13
N LYS A 66 4.93 15.36 10.37
CA LYS A 66 3.54 14.99 10.68
C LYS A 66 2.54 15.90 9.95
N LYS A 67 2.87 17.19 9.79
CA LYS A 67 2.04 18.16 9.07
C LYS A 67 1.94 17.86 7.57
N ILE A 68 3.00 17.32 6.95
CA ILE A 68 2.98 16.88 5.54
C ILE A 68 1.94 15.77 5.30
N ILE A 69 1.75 14.90 6.30
CA ILE A 69 0.77 13.80 6.26
C ILE A 69 -0.66 14.28 6.63
N ALA A 70 -0.80 15.50 7.15
CA ALA A 70 -2.06 16.14 7.52
C ALA A 70 -2.93 15.31 8.49
N ARG A 71 -2.32 14.65 9.48
CA ARG A 71 -3.03 13.76 10.43
C ARG A 71 -2.48 13.89 11.86
N GLU A 72 -3.38 14.02 12.83
CA GLU A 72 -3.05 14.10 14.27
C GLU A 72 -3.09 12.73 14.98
N GLN A 73 -3.53 11.65 14.31
CA GLN A 73 -3.74 10.33 14.94
C GLN A 73 -2.55 9.37 14.77
N ASN A 74 -1.97 8.91 15.89
CA ASN A 74 -0.82 7.99 15.94
C ASN A 74 -0.97 6.70 15.12
N ALA A 75 -2.16 6.09 15.13
CA ALA A 75 -2.49 4.89 14.35
C ALA A 75 -2.19 5.04 12.85
N GLN A 76 -2.43 6.24 12.32
CA GLN A 76 -2.33 6.50 10.89
C GLN A 76 -0.88 6.73 10.45
N LEU A 77 -0.05 7.26 11.33
CA LEU A 77 1.39 7.41 11.13
C LEU A 77 2.08 6.04 11.14
N LEU A 78 1.63 5.13 12.00
CA LEU A 78 2.10 3.75 12.01
C LEU A 78 1.84 3.04 10.68
N GLY A 79 0.68 3.24 10.05
CA GLY A 79 0.41 2.68 8.73
C GLY A 79 1.40 3.14 7.63
N ILE A 80 1.95 4.36 7.73
CA ILE A 80 2.97 4.86 6.79
C ILE A 80 4.33 4.23 7.07
N ILE A 81 4.68 4.07 8.35
CA ILE A 81 5.91 3.39 8.76
C ILE A 81 5.88 1.93 8.28
N CYS A 82 4.78 1.21 8.52
CA CYS A 82 4.60 -0.15 8.04
C CYS A 82 4.67 -0.24 6.51
N TYR A 83 4.06 0.73 5.80
CA TYR A 83 4.14 0.80 4.35
C TYR A 83 5.58 0.88 3.84
N GLY A 84 6.37 1.82 4.35
CA GLY A 84 7.78 1.93 3.93
C GLY A 84 8.58 0.68 4.28
N LEU A 85 8.35 0.07 5.45
CA LEU A 85 9.01 -1.19 5.83
C LEU A 85 8.69 -2.35 4.87
N PHE A 86 7.44 -2.49 4.41
CA PHE A 86 7.12 -3.53 3.42
C PHE A 86 7.86 -3.33 2.11
N PHE A 87 7.99 -2.09 1.67
CA PHE A 87 8.74 -1.73 0.47
C PHE A 87 10.26 -1.91 0.64
N THR A 88 10.80 -1.73 1.84
CA THR A 88 12.19 -2.11 2.18
C THR A 88 12.43 -3.61 2.02
N CYS A 89 11.45 -4.45 2.37
CA CYS A 89 11.59 -5.90 2.23
C CYS A 89 11.48 -6.40 0.78
N TYR A 90 10.91 -5.60 -0.13
CA TYR A 90 10.62 -6.01 -1.50
C TYR A 90 11.82 -6.58 -2.29
N PRO A 91 13.02 -5.96 -2.26
CA PRO A 91 14.18 -6.50 -2.98
C PRO A 91 14.71 -7.84 -2.44
N PHE A 92 14.27 -8.24 -1.24
CA PHE A 92 14.69 -9.48 -0.56
C PHE A 92 13.59 -10.55 -0.58
N ILE A 93 12.33 -10.14 -0.46
CA ILE A 93 11.16 -11.03 -0.42
C ILE A 93 10.39 -10.83 -1.73
N SER A 94 10.91 -11.39 -2.82
CA SER A 94 10.32 -11.31 -4.15
C SER A 94 9.45 -12.55 -4.46
N THR A 95 8.66 -13.04 -3.50
CA THR A 95 7.70 -14.11 -3.83
C THR A 95 6.55 -13.52 -4.65
N LYS A 96 6.02 -14.31 -5.59
CA LYS A 96 4.88 -13.91 -6.44
C LYS A 96 3.75 -13.28 -5.62
N TYR A 97 3.37 -13.93 -4.52
CA TYR A 97 2.26 -13.49 -3.67
C TYR A 97 2.59 -12.29 -2.77
N PHE A 98 3.85 -12.11 -2.37
CA PHE A 98 4.26 -10.86 -1.71
C PHE A 98 4.12 -9.68 -2.68
N LYS A 99 4.54 -9.84 -3.95
CA LYS A 99 4.34 -8.79 -4.97
C LYS A 99 2.85 -8.46 -5.12
N TYR A 100 2.01 -9.48 -5.25
CA TYR A 100 0.56 -9.29 -5.39
C TYR A 100 -0.06 -8.62 -4.17
N SER A 101 0.44 -8.91 -2.96
CA SER A 101 -0.01 -8.24 -1.74
C SER A 101 0.32 -6.74 -1.74
N LEU A 102 1.49 -6.35 -2.28
CA LEU A 102 1.86 -4.94 -2.45
C LEU A 102 1.05 -4.26 -3.54
N VAL A 103 0.79 -4.93 -4.67
CA VAL A 103 -0.11 -4.41 -5.72
C VAL A 103 -1.51 -4.18 -5.14
N CYS A 104 -2.05 -5.14 -4.39
CA CYS A 104 -3.32 -4.99 -3.69
C CYS A 104 -3.32 -3.80 -2.74
N LEU A 105 -2.26 -3.61 -1.95
CA LEU A 105 -2.15 -2.48 -1.03
C LEU A 105 -2.17 -1.15 -1.77
N VAL A 106 -1.29 -1.02 -2.76
CA VAL A 106 -1.04 0.22 -3.49
C VAL A 106 -2.28 0.68 -4.25
N PHE A 107 -2.90 -0.22 -5.02
CA PHE A 107 -4.04 0.12 -5.86
C PHE A 107 -5.38 -0.03 -5.14
N GLY A 108 -5.51 -0.99 -4.22
CA GLY A 108 -6.70 -1.21 -3.42
C GLY A 108 -6.90 -0.11 -2.39
N ASP A 109 -6.05 -0.05 -1.35
CA ASP A 109 -6.17 0.99 -0.31
C ASP A 109 -5.97 2.38 -0.89
N GLY A 110 -4.98 2.55 -1.77
CA GLY A 110 -4.71 3.85 -2.41
C GLY A 110 -5.95 4.45 -3.09
N VAL A 111 -6.80 3.61 -3.71
CA VAL A 111 -8.01 4.06 -4.42
C VAL A 111 -9.30 3.92 -3.60
N ALA A 112 -9.33 3.11 -2.53
CA ALA A 112 -10.50 2.92 -1.67
C ALA A 112 -11.09 4.24 -1.11
N SER A 113 -10.24 5.25 -0.90
CA SER A 113 -10.65 6.59 -0.45
C SER A 113 -11.49 7.36 -1.46
N PHE A 114 -11.37 7.09 -2.77
CA PHE A 114 -12.25 7.72 -3.76
C PHE A 114 -13.69 7.24 -3.59
N GLY A 115 -13.89 5.95 -3.30
CA GLY A 115 -15.22 5.40 -3.02
C GLY A 115 -15.89 6.06 -1.81
N SER A 116 -15.10 6.43 -0.80
CA SER A 116 -15.60 7.16 0.38
C SER A 116 -16.03 8.60 0.06
N PHE A 117 -15.40 9.25 -0.92
CA PHE A 117 -15.79 10.60 -1.37
C PHE A 117 -17.18 10.61 -2.02
N PHE A 118 -17.48 9.61 -2.86
CA PHE A 118 -18.78 9.52 -3.53
C PHE A 118 -19.94 9.23 -2.56
N ASN A 119 -19.67 8.65 -1.39
CA ASN A 119 -20.73 8.15 -0.51
C ASN A 119 -21.14 9.10 0.63
N LYS A 120 -20.54 10.30 0.75
CA LYS A 120 -20.84 11.38 1.75
C LYS A 120 -21.00 10.97 3.24
N LYS A 121 -20.87 9.69 3.60
CA LYS A 121 -20.92 9.18 4.97
C LYS A 121 -19.50 9.10 5.52
N ASN A 122 -19.31 9.64 6.72
CA ASN A 122 -18.07 9.53 7.48
C ASN A 122 -17.80 8.04 7.81
N GLY A 123 -16.93 7.40 7.03
CA GLY A 123 -16.51 6.01 7.24
C GLY A 123 -16.18 5.28 5.94
N LYS A 124 -15.31 4.25 6.01
CA LYS A 124 -15.04 3.32 4.90
C LYS A 124 -16.31 2.49 4.62
N GLY A 125 -17.23 3.02 3.81
CA GLY A 125 -18.50 2.38 3.47
C GLY A 125 -18.36 1.28 2.42
N ASN A 126 -19.46 0.57 2.11
CA ASN A 126 -19.51 -0.49 1.09
C ASN A 126 -18.90 -0.05 -0.26
N ALA A 127 -19.06 1.21 -0.64
CA ALA A 127 -18.47 1.79 -1.83
C ALA A 127 -16.93 1.77 -1.79
N GLY A 128 -16.30 2.14 -0.67
CA GLY A 128 -14.84 2.11 -0.54
C GLY A 128 -14.26 0.69 -0.65
N SER A 129 -14.91 -0.30 -0.01
CA SER A 129 -14.52 -1.70 -0.14
C SER A 129 -14.71 -2.23 -1.56
N LEU A 130 -15.78 -1.84 -2.25
CA LEU A 130 -16.01 -2.22 -3.65
C LEU A 130 -14.95 -1.62 -4.58
N PHE A 131 -14.60 -0.35 -4.39
CA PHE A 131 -13.50 0.28 -5.14
C PHE A 131 -12.16 -0.38 -4.85
N CYS A 132 -11.88 -0.72 -3.58
CA CYS A 132 -10.70 -1.50 -3.21
C CYS A 132 -10.65 -2.81 -4.00
N TYR A 133 -11.73 -3.59 -3.97
CA TYR A 133 -11.84 -4.85 -4.72
C TYR A 133 -11.57 -4.67 -6.21
N LEU A 134 -12.29 -3.76 -6.87
CA LEU A 134 -12.21 -3.56 -8.32
C LEU A 134 -10.81 -3.08 -8.73
N CYS A 135 -10.22 -2.14 -8.00
CA CYS A 135 -8.89 -1.62 -8.31
C CYS A 135 -7.80 -2.67 -8.04
N SER A 136 -7.88 -3.41 -6.94
CA SER A 136 -6.97 -4.53 -6.68
C SER A 136 -7.09 -5.60 -7.76
N PHE A 137 -8.31 -6.00 -8.13
CA PHE A 137 -8.54 -7.00 -9.17
C PHE A 137 -7.93 -6.57 -10.51
N ILE A 138 -8.25 -5.37 -11.00
CA ILE A 138 -7.74 -4.86 -12.28
C ILE A 138 -6.21 -4.76 -12.23
N ALA A 139 -5.64 -4.23 -11.14
CA ALA A 139 -4.20 -4.07 -11.01
C ALA A 139 -3.48 -5.43 -10.99
N LEU A 140 -4.02 -6.43 -10.28
CA LEU A 140 -3.45 -7.78 -10.25
C LEU A 140 -3.47 -8.45 -11.63
N VAL A 141 -4.58 -8.35 -12.37
CA VAL A 141 -4.68 -8.87 -13.74
C VAL A 141 -3.67 -8.17 -14.66
N MET A 142 -3.57 -6.84 -14.59
CA MET A 142 -2.58 -6.07 -15.37
C MET A 142 -1.13 -6.43 -15.00
N TYR A 143 -0.90 -6.83 -13.75
CA TYR A 143 0.40 -7.26 -13.23
C TYR A 143 0.66 -8.77 -13.44
N GLY A 144 -0.23 -9.46 -14.16
CA GLY A 144 -0.01 -10.84 -14.64
C GLY A 144 -0.57 -11.95 -13.76
N ALA A 145 -1.46 -11.65 -12.81
CA ALA A 145 -2.18 -12.67 -12.05
C ALA A 145 -3.27 -13.35 -12.92
N GLU A 146 -3.53 -14.64 -12.67
CA GLU A 146 -4.71 -15.31 -13.24
C GLU A 146 -5.99 -14.64 -12.74
N VAL A 147 -7.05 -14.62 -13.57
CA VAL A 147 -8.33 -13.95 -13.22
C VAL A 147 -8.93 -14.49 -11.91
N THR A 148 -8.88 -15.80 -11.70
CA THR A 148 -9.36 -16.45 -10.47
C THR A 148 -8.53 -16.06 -9.26
N GLU A 149 -7.20 -16.01 -9.42
CA GLU A 149 -6.26 -15.58 -8.39
C GLU A 149 -6.48 -14.12 -8.01
N ALA A 150 -6.56 -13.24 -9.01
CA ALA A 150 -6.86 -11.82 -8.83
C ALA A 150 -8.21 -11.59 -8.12
N GLY A 151 -9.24 -12.38 -8.46
CA GLY A 151 -10.54 -12.33 -7.83
C GLY A 151 -10.47 -12.66 -6.33
N ILE A 152 -9.81 -13.76 -5.97
CA ILE A 152 -9.69 -14.18 -4.56
C ILE A 152 -8.85 -13.17 -3.77
N LEU A 153 -7.65 -12.83 -4.27
CA LEU A 153 -6.73 -11.93 -3.57
C LEU A 153 -7.30 -10.51 -3.43
N GLY A 154 -7.97 -10.00 -4.48
CA GLY A 154 -8.67 -8.72 -4.43
C GLY A 154 -9.82 -8.72 -3.43
N ALA A 155 -10.61 -9.79 -3.36
CA ALA A 155 -11.70 -9.92 -2.40
C ALA A 155 -11.18 -9.94 -0.96
N VAL A 156 -10.11 -10.70 -0.71
CA VAL A 156 -9.43 -10.72 0.59
C VAL A 156 -8.93 -9.32 0.96
N GLY A 157 -8.25 -8.62 0.04
CA GLY A 157 -7.81 -7.24 0.27
C GLY A 157 -8.95 -6.31 0.66
N ALA A 158 -10.09 -6.38 -0.04
CA ALA A 158 -11.28 -5.57 0.26
C ALA A 158 -11.96 -5.91 1.60
N VAL A 159 -12.00 -7.20 1.97
CA VAL A 159 -12.51 -7.63 3.28
C VAL A 159 -11.60 -7.13 4.39
N LEU A 160 -10.28 -7.32 4.25
CA LEU A 160 -9.30 -6.88 5.22
C LEU A 160 -9.35 -5.37 5.38
N GLU A 161 -9.41 -4.60 4.29
CA GLU A 161 -9.60 -3.14 4.31
C GLU A 161 -10.84 -2.70 5.10
N ARG A 162 -11.91 -3.51 5.08
CA ARG A 162 -13.14 -3.24 5.83
C ARG A 162 -13.01 -3.50 7.33
N VAL A 163 -12.25 -4.53 7.72
CA VAL A 163 -12.21 -5.02 9.13
C VAL A 163 -10.99 -4.56 9.91
N SER A 164 -9.92 -4.12 9.24
CA SER A 164 -8.59 -3.91 9.84
C SER A 164 -8.39 -2.56 10.56
N GLY A 165 -9.33 -1.62 10.42
CA GLY A 165 -9.33 -0.37 11.19
C GLY A 165 -8.04 0.45 11.02
N ALA A 166 -7.26 0.58 12.09
CA ALA A 166 -6.08 1.44 12.19
C ALA A 166 -4.78 0.84 11.61
N TYR A 167 -4.74 -0.48 11.40
CA TYR A 167 -3.54 -1.22 10.95
C TYR A 167 -3.73 -1.78 9.53
N ASP A 168 -4.52 -1.09 8.72
CA ASP A 168 -5.01 -1.54 7.42
C ASP A 168 -3.90 -2.08 6.51
N ASN A 169 -2.81 -1.33 6.36
CA ASN A 169 -1.73 -1.69 5.46
C ASN A 169 -1.05 -3.04 5.78
N MET A 170 -0.77 -3.30 7.06
CA MET A 170 -0.09 -4.54 7.49
C MET A 170 -1.00 -5.75 7.37
N VAL A 171 -2.25 -5.57 7.78
CA VAL A 171 -3.23 -6.66 7.73
C VAL A 171 -3.53 -7.03 6.28
N ILE A 172 -3.68 -6.06 5.37
CA ILE A 172 -3.89 -6.31 3.93
C ILE A 172 -2.69 -7.08 3.35
N VAL A 173 -1.46 -6.61 3.55
CA VAL A 173 -0.26 -7.27 3.00
C VAL A 173 -0.13 -8.70 3.53
N ALA A 174 -0.17 -8.88 4.84
CA ALA A 174 -0.01 -10.20 5.46
C ALA A 174 -1.13 -11.16 5.05
N GLY A 175 -2.39 -10.71 5.08
CA GLY A 175 -3.54 -11.56 4.77
C GLY A 175 -3.59 -11.95 3.29
N VAL A 176 -3.37 -11.01 2.37
CA VAL A 176 -3.30 -11.32 0.93
C VAL A 176 -2.12 -12.24 0.63
N TRP A 177 -0.96 -12.00 1.26
CA TRP A 177 0.21 -12.85 1.08
C TRP A 177 -0.06 -14.28 1.59
N ILE A 178 -0.54 -14.45 2.82
CA ILE A 178 -0.84 -15.77 3.40
C ILE A 178 -1.85 -16.54 2.55
N VAL A 179 -2.94 -15.90 2.13
CA VAL A 179 -3.95 -16.56 1.28
C VAL A 179 -3.33 -17.00 -0.05
N GLY A 180 -2.51 -16.16 -0.66
CA GLY A 180 -1.79 -16.50 -1.88
C GLY A 180 -0.88 -17.73 -1.72
N GLU A 181 -0.09 -17.77 -0.65
CA GLU A 181 0.78 -18.92 -0.35
C GLU A 181 -0.03 -20.21 -0.09
N VAL A 182 -1.20 -20.11 0.57
CA VAL A 182 -2.10 -21.25 0.79
C VAL A 182 -2.68 -21.75 -0.54
N MET A 183 -3.14 -20.84 -1.41
CA MET A 183 -3.67 -21.19 -2.74
C MET A 183 -2.63 -21.95 -3.58
N CYS A 184 -1.35 -21.58 -3.46
CA CYS A 184 -0.24 -22.26 -4.12
C CYS A 184 -0.08 -23.71 -3.69
N ARG A 185 -0.37 -24.02 -2.42
CA ARG A 185 -0.18 -25.37 -1.84
C ARG A 185 -1.36 -26.33 -2.06
N ILE A 186 -2.53 -25.80 -2.41
CA ILE A 186 -3.76 -26.58 -2.63
C ILE A 186 -3.89 -27.01 -4.11
N LYS A 187 -3.24 -26.28 -5.04
CA LYS A 187 -3.10 -26.69 -6.44
C LYS A 187 -2.14 -27.87 -6.58
#